data_AF-Q9PWK0-F1
#
_entry.id   AF-Q9PWK0-F1
#
_cell.length_a   1.000
_cell.length_b   1.000
_cell.length_c   1.000
_cell.angle_alpha   90.00
_cell.angle_beta   90.00
_cell.angle_gamma   90.00
#
_symmetry.space_group_name_H-M   'P 1'
#
loop_
_entity.id
_entity.type
_entity.pdbx_description
1 polymer ?
#
loop_
_entity_poly.entity_id
_entity_poly.type
_entity_poly.pdbx_seq_one_letter_code
_entity_poly.pdbx_strand_id
1 'polypeptide(L)'
;CEDFTKKIECFYRCSPHAARWIDPRYTAAIQSVPLCQSFCDDWYEACKDDSICAHNWLTDWERDESGENHCKSKCVPYSEMYANGTDMCQSMWGESFKVSESSCLCLQMNKKDMVAIKHLLSESSEESSSMSSSEEHACQKKLLKFEALQQEEGEERR
;
A
#
# COMPACT_ATOMS: atom_id res chain seq x y z
N CYS A 1 -14.43 -3.27 2.52
CA CYS A 1 -13.65 -2.02 2.44
C CYS A 1 -12.78 -1.75 3.66
N GLU A 2 -13.35 -1.54 4.85
CA GLU A 2 -12.67 -1.02 6.06
C GLU A 2 -11.33 -1.69 6.43
N ASP A 3 -11.23 -3.01 6.28
CA ASP A 3 -10.00 -3.75 6.63
C ASP A 3 -8.78 -3.33 5.82
N PHE A 4 -8.94 -2.88 4.58
CA PHE A 4 -7.83 -2.36 3.78
C PHE A 4 -7.36 -1.00 4.31
N THR A 5 -8.29 -0.13 4.67
CA THR A 5 -7.98 1.16 5.31
C THR A 5 -7.22 0.93 6.63
N LYS A 6 -7.65 -0.03 7.44
CA LYS A 6 -6.93 -0.42 8.68
C LYS A 6 -5.50 -0.87 8.38
N LYS A 7 -5.30 -1.71 7.37
CA LYS A 7 -3.97 -2.19 6.96
C LYS A 7 -3.05 -1.03 6.57
N ILE A 8 -3.55 -0.09 5.76
CA ILE A 8 -2.81 1.11 5.36
C ILE A 8 -2.45 1.98 6.57
N GLU A 9 -3.41 2.25 7.45
CA GLU A 9 -3.17 3.09 8.62
C GLU A 9 -2.20 2.42 9.60
N CYS A 10 -2.29 1.10 9.79
CA CYS A 10 -1.33 0.32 10.56
C CYS A 10 0.08 0.41 9.97
N PHE A 11 0.22 0.34 8.64
CA PHE A 11 1.52 0.54 8.02
C PHE A 11 2.03 1.96 8.24
N TYR A 12 1.22 2.96 7.90
CA TYR A 12 1.56 4.37 7.95
C TYR A 12 1.98 4.81 9.36
N ARG A 13 1.28 4.35 10.40
CA ARG A 13 1.51 4.77 11.79
C ARG A 13 2.38 3.85 12.62
N CYS A 14 2.40 2.54 12.33
CA CYS A 14 3.00 1.55 13.23
C CYS A 14 4.17 0.79 12.62
N SER A 15 4.29 0.75 11.29
CA SER A 15 5.38 0.00 10.66
C SER A 15 6.70 0.76 10.79
N PRO A 16 7.75 0.17 11.40
CA PRO A 16 9.08 0.80 11.40
C PRO A 16 9.67 0.88 9.99
N HIS A 17 9.11 0.13 9.03
CA HIS A 17 9.54 0.18 7.63
C HIS A 17 9.02 1.42 6.91
N ALA A 18 7.94 2.07 7.36
CA ALA A 18 7.44 3.31 6.76
C ALA A 18 8.52 4.42 6.73
N ALA A 19 9.41 4.44 7.73
CA ALA A 19 10.53 5.36 7.81
C ALA A 19 11.52 5.29 6.64
N ARG A 20 11.44 4.25 5.79
CA ARG A 20 12.28 4.12 4.58
C ARG A 20 11.79 4.98 3.41
N TRP A 21 10.56 5.46 3.49
CA TRP A 21 9.90 6.23 2.44
C TRP A 21 9.52 7.63 2.91
N ILE A 22 10.23 8.20 3.88
CA ILE A 22 9.92 9.55 4.39
C ILE A 22 9.96 10.56 3.23
N ASP A 23 8.92 11.40 3.11
CA ASP A 23 8.89 12.48 2.13
C ASP A 23 10.02 13.49 2.43
N PRO A 24 10.89 13.82 1.45
CA PRO A 24 12.03 14.70 1.66
C PRO A 24 11.65 16.16 1.94
N ARG A 25 10.43 16.57 1.57
CA ARG A 25 9.88 17.92 1.78
C ARG A 25 9.06 18.01 3.06
N TYR A 26 8.45 16.90 3.50
CA TYR A 26 7.63 16.86 4.71
C TYR A 26 7.86 15.58 5.51
N THR A 27 8.74 15.64 6.50
CA THR A 27 9.24 14.46 7.23
C THR A 27 8.21 13.70 8.07
N ALA A 28 7.03 14.28 8.27
CA ALA A 28 5.89 13.60 8.91
C ALA A 28 5.03 12.79 7.93
N ALA A 29 5.35 12.81 6.63
CA ALA A 29 4.71 12.00 5.60
C ALA A 29 5.67 10.97 5.01
N ILE A 30 5.07 10.00 4.33
CA ILE A 30 5.77 9.07 3.45
C ILE A 30 5.42 9.36 1.99
N GLN A 31 6.28 8.96 1.09
CA GLN A 31 6.16 9.17 -0.35
C GLN A 31 6.59 7.91 -1.11
N SER A 32 5.85 7.56 -2.17
CA SER A 32 6.26 6.52 -3.13
C SER A 32 6.50 5.12 -2.54
N VAL A 33 5.75 4.74 -1.50
CA VAL A 33 5.76 3.36 -0.99
C VAL A 33 5.18 2.43 -2.07
N PRO A 34 5.89 1.37 -2.48
CA PRO A 34 5.45 0.50 -3.57
C PRO A 34 4.38 -0.49 -3.09
N LEU A 35 3.12 -0.26 -3.46
CA LEU A 35 2.04 -1.23 -3.25
C LEU A 35 1.99 -2.23 -4.40
N CYS A 36 1.64 -3.47 -4.09
CA CYS A 36 1.39 -4.46 -5.14
C CYS A 36 0.10 -4.14 -5.88
N GLN A 37 0.08 -4.32 -7.21
CA GLN A 37 -1.12 -4.12 -8.04
C GLN A 37 -2.32 -4.90 -7.48
N SER A 38 -2.13 -6.16 -7.09
CA SER A 38 -3.23 -6.99 -6.54
C SER A 38 -3.81 -6.43 -5.25
N PHE A 39 -3.00 -5.80 -4.38
CA PHE A 39 -3.51 -5.17 -3.15
C PHE A 39 -4.45 -4.00 -3.49
N CYS A 40 -4.06 -3.20 -4.49
CA CYS A 40 -4.84 -2.06 -4.95
C CYS A 40 -6.14 -2.47 -5.63
N ASP A 41 -6.09 -3.51 -6.46
CA ASP A 41 -7.26 -4.08 -7.12
C ASP A 41 -8.23 -4.69 -6.09
N ASP A 42 -7.73 -5.47 -5.13
CA ASP A 42 -8.54 -6.07 -4.07
C ASP A 42 -9.16 -5.00 -3.16
N TRP A 43 -8.40 -3.94 -2.83
CA TRP A 43 -8.92 -2.82 -2.05
C TRP A 43 -10.05 -2.11 -2.79
N TYR A 44 -9.86 -1.79 -4.07
CA TYR A 44 -10.87 -1.13 -4.88
C TYR A 44 -12.12 -1.98 -5.02
N GLU A 45 -11.96 -3.26 -5.38
CA GLU A 45 -13.07 -4.19 -5.53
C GLU A 45 -13.86 -4.34 -4.23
N ALA A 46 -13.17 -4.35 -3.08
CA ALA A 46 -13.80 -4.41 -1.77
C ALA A 46 -14.48 -3.10 -1.32
N CYS A 47 -14.29 -1.98 -2.02
CA CYS A 47 -14.82 -0.66 -1.67
C CYS A 47 -15.71 -0.03 -2.76
N LYS A 48 -15.73 -0.55 -4.00
CA LYS A 48 -16.31 0.12 -5.17
C LYS A 48 -17.77 0.58 -4.99
N ASP A 49 -18.56 -0.16 -4.21
CA ASP A 49 -19.97 0.12 -3.94
C ASP A 49 -20.20 0.96 -2.66
N ASP A 50 -19.15 1.17 -1.85
CA ASP A 50 -19.21 2.05 -0.67
C ASP A 50 -19.23 3.52 -1.11
N SER A 51 -19.63 4.41 -0.20
CA SER A 51 -19.76 5.84 -0.47
C SER A 51 -18.53 6.64 -0.02
N ILE A 52 -18.11 7.61 -0.84
CA ILE A 52 -16.97 8.50 -0.62
C ILE A 52 -17.28 9.92 -1.12
N CYS A 53 -16.65 10.92 -0.52
CA CYS A 53 -16.84 12.33 -0.90
C CYS A 53 -15.51 13.11 -1.03
N ALA A 54 -14.38 12.45 -0.80
CA ALA A 54 -13.04 13.04 -0.88
C ALA A 54 -12.17 12.18 -1.80
N HIS A 55 -11.60 12.78 -2.85
CA HIS A 55 -10.73 12.07 -3.78
C HIS A 55 -9.36 11.81 -3.14
N ASN A 56 -8.77 12.82 -2.49
CA ASN A 56 -7.58 12.71 -1.66
C ASN A 56 -7.94 12.86 -0.17
N TRP A 57 -7.75 11.79 0.60
CA TRP A 57 -8.11 11.71 2.02
C TRP A 57 -7.21 12.52 2.93
N LEU A 58 -6.06 13.01 2.45
CA LEU A 58 -5.17 13.86 3.23
C LEU A 58 -5.58 15.33 3.17
N THR A 59 -6.17 15.77 2.06
CA THR A 59 -6.36 17.21 1.75
C THR A 59 -7.79 17.64 1.47
N ASP A 60 -8.67 16.75 1.01
CA ASP A 60 -9.90 17.19 0.34
C ASP A 60 -11.08 17.38 1.30
N TRP A 61 -10.90 17.13 2.59
CA TRP A 61 -11.92 17.33 3.61
C TRP A 61 -12.18 18.81 3.96
N GLU A 62 -13.39 19.12 4.39
CA GLU A 62 -13.65 20.25 5.29
C GLU A 62 -13.37 19.79 6.73
N ARG A 63 -12.84 20.67 7.58
CA ARG A 63 -12.62 20.36 8.99
C ARG A 63 -13.37 21.34 9.87
N ASP A 64 -14.08 20.80 10.85
CA ASP A 64 -14.74 21.64 11.85
C ASP A 64 -13.78 22.05 12.98
N GLU A 65 -14.28 22.82 13.95
CA GLU A 65 -13.51 23.30 15.10
C GLU A 65 -13.00 22.17 16.00
N SER A 66 -13.61 20.98 15.95
CA SER A 66 -13.16 19.79 16.68
C SER A 66 -12.09 18.99 15.94
N GLY A 67 -11.85 19.32 14.67
CA GLY A 67 -10.93 18.62 13.78
C GLY A 67 -11.54 17.40 13.08
N GLU A 68 -12.86 17.21 13.14
CA GLU A 68 -13.56 16.15 12.41
C GLU A 68 -13.63 16.49 10.91
N ASN A 69 -13.47 15.46 10.07
CA ASN A 69 -13.50 15.60 8.62
C ASN A 69 -14.95 15.53 8.10
N HIS A 70 -15.35 16.51 7.29
CA HIS A 70 -16.65 16.64 6.67
C HIS A 70 -16.54 16.69 5.14
N CYS A 71 -17.58 16.21 4.47
CA CYS A 71 -17.66 16.18 3.01
C CYS A 71 -17.94 17.58 2.43
N LYS A 72 -17.12 18.01 1.46
CA LYS A 72 -17.37 19.23 0.65
C LYS A 72 -18.47 19.06 -0.38
N SER A 73 -18.65 17.82 -0.85
CA SER A 73 -19.55 17.45 -1.94
C SER A 73 -20.42 16.26 -1.53
N LYS A 74 -21.42 15.94 -2.36
CA LYS A 74 -22.26 14.76 -2.13
C LYS A 74 -21.41 13.49 -2.22
N CYS A 75 -21.73 12.52 -1.37
CA CYS A 75 -21.11 11.21 -1.46
C CYS A 75 -21.52 10.51 -2.78
N VAL A 76 -20.55 9.88 -3.41
CA VAL A 76 -20.70 9.04 -4.61
C VAL A 76 -20.07 7.67 -4.34
N PRO A 77 -20.42 6.62 -5.10
CA PRO A 77 -19.72 5.35 -5.04
C PRO A 77 -18.22 5.50 -5.33
N TYR A 78 -17.37 4.67 -4.73
CA TYR A 78 -15.94 4.62 -5.06
C TYR A 78 -15.70 4.37 -6.55
N SER A 79 -16.56 3.57 -7.21
CA SER A 79 -16.47 3.30 -8.64
C SER A 79 -16.68 4.54 -9.52
N GLU A 80 -17.35 5.58 -9.00
CA GLU A 80 -17.48 6.87 -9.68
C GLU A 80 -16.33 7.83 -9.34
N MET A 81 -15.74 7.68 -8.15
CA MET A 81 -14.62 8.50 -7.68
C MET A 81 -13.29 8.10 -8.33
N TYR A 82 -13.04 6.80 -8.48
CA TYR A 82 -11.77 6.26 -8.99
C TYR A 82 -11.99 5.34 -10.18
N ALA A 83 -11.11 5.44 -11.17
CA ALA A 83 -11.21 4.66 -12.40
C ALA A 83 -10.94 3.16 -12.20
N ASN A 84 -10.03 2.81 -11.29
CA ASN A 84 -9.63 1.45 -10.93
C ASN A 84 -8.77 1.43 -9.65
N GLY A 85 -8.27 0.27 -9.25
CA GLY A 85 -7.39 0.11 -8.09
C GLY A 85 -6.11 0.95 -8.15
N THR A 86 -5.49 1.07 -9.33
CA THR A 86 -4.29 1.88 -9.51
C THR A 86 -4.55 3.36 -9.25
N ASP A 87 -5.60 3.91 -9.85
CA ASP A 87 -6.02 5.29 -9.59
C ASP A 87 -6.32 5.50 -8.10
N MET A 88 -7.12 4.61 -7.50
CA MET A 88 -7.46 4.70 -6.09
C MET A 88 -6.23 4.73 -5.17
N CYS A 89 -5.29 3.78 -5.34
CA CYS A 89 -4.10 3.70 -4.49
C CYS A 89 -3.18 4.92 -4.63
N GLN A 90 -3.06 5.49 -5.83
CA GLN A 90 -2.18 6.63 -6.10
C GLN A 90 -2.81 7.98 -5.78
N SER A 91 -4.14 8.03 -5.67
CA SER A 91 -4.90 9.26 -5.46
C SER A 91 -5.37 9.42 -4.01
N MET A 92 -5.89 8.35 -3.40
CA MET A 92 -6.59 8.42 -2.11
C MET A 92 -5.70 8.90 -0.98
N TRP A 93 -4.44 8.45 -0.93
CA TRP A 93 -3.48 8.82 0.12
C TRP A 93 -2.44 9.83 -0.36
N GLY A 94 -2.79 10.67 -1.33
CA GLY A 94 -1.85 11.61 -1.96
C GLY A 94 -0.63 10.88 -2.54
N GLU A 95 0.56 11.48 -2.40
CA GLU A 95 1.79 10.90 -2.95
C GLU A 95 2.40 9.76 -2.10
N SER A 96 1.71 9.30 -1.06
CA SER A 96 2.26 8.30 -0.14
C SER A 96 2.50 6.94 -0.77
N PHE A 97 1.64 6.54 -1.70
CA PHE A 97 1.70 5.22 -2.33
C PHE A 97 1.84 5.33 -3.84
N LYS A 98 2.57 4.38 -4.43
CA LYS A 98 2.63 4.15 -5.87
C LYS A 98 2.38 2.68 -6.14
N VAL A 99 1.79 2.36 -7.28
CA VAL A 99 1.67 0.96 -7.68
C VAL A 99 2.97 0.47 -8.28
N SER A 100 3.41 -0.72 -7.88
CA SER A 100 4.59 -1.39 -8.40
C SER A 100 4.21 -2.32 -9.54
N GLU A 101 5.00 -2.30 -10.62
CA GLU A 101 4.93 -3.28 -11.71
C GLU A 101 5.53 -4.64 -11.31
N SER A 102 6.24 -4.69 -10.19
CA SER A 102 6.81 -5.92 -9.66
C SER A 102 5.75 -6.79 -8.98
N SER A 103 5.90 -8.10 -9.14
CA SER A 103 5.05 -9.10 -8.49
C SER A 103 5.51 -9.45 -7.07
N CYS A 104 6.72 -9.05 -6.67
CA CYS A 104 7.30 -9.39 -5.36
C CYS A 104 7.92 -8.21 -4.61
N LEU A 105 8.56 -7.28 -5.31
CA LEU A 105 9.19 -6.05 -4.79
C LEU A 105 8.12 -4.97 -4.60
N CYS A 106 7.10 -5.32 -3.82
CA CYS A 106 5.94 -4.50 -3.52
C CYS A 106 5.33 -4.96 -2.19
N LEU A 107 4.50 -4.12 -1.59
CA LEU A 107 3.87 -4.37 -0.28
C LEU A 107 2.40 -4.77 -0.45
N GLN A 108 2.00 -5.84 0.24
CA GLN A 108 0.64 -6.39 0.33
C GLN A 108 -0.02 -6.06 1.69
N MET A 109 0.64 -5.28 2.53
CA MET A 109 0.24 -4.93 3.89
C MET A 109 -0.03 -6.16 4.76
N ASN A 110 0.87 -7.14 4.67
CA ASN A 110 0.82 -8.36 5.48
C ASN A 110 2.21 -8.93 5.75
N LYS A 111 2.29 -10.09 6.41
CA LYS A 111 3.56 -10.69 6.85
C LYS A 111 4.54 -10.99 5.70
N LYS A 112 4.05 -11.17 4.47
CA LYS A 112 4.87 -11.40 3.27
C LYS A 112 5.79 -10.23 2.97
N ASP A 113 5.42 -9.02 3.38
CA ASP A 113 6.15 -7.78 3.12
C ASP A 113 7.56 -7.80 3.72
N MET A 114 7.79 -8.59 4.78
CA MET A 114 9.14 -8.75 5.34
C MET A 114 10.13 -9.33 4.32
N VAL A 115 9.66 -10.17 3.39
CA VAL A 115 10.48 -10.72 2.31
C VAL A 115 10.76 -9.62 1.29
N ALA A 116 9.71 -8.95 0.80
CA ALA A 116 9.81 -7.87 -0.19
C ALA A 116 10.73 -6.74 0.29
N ILE A 117 10.53 -6.26 1.52
CA ILE A 117 11.31 -5.17 2.12
C ILE A 117 12.79 -5.53 2.18
N LYS A 118 13.15 -6.78 2.47
CA LYS A 118 14.57 -7.18 2.50
C LYS A 118 15.27 -6.96 1.15
N HIS A 119 14.57 -7.22 0.05
CA HIS A 119 15.10 -7.08 -1.31
C HIS A 119 15.00 -5.64 -1.83
N LEU A 120 13.94 -4.91 -1.47
CA LEU A 120 13.82 -3.47 -1.74
C LEU A 120 14.96 -2.66 -1.10
N LEU A 121 15.55 -3.16 -0.02
CA LEU A 121 16.63 -2.50 0.71
C LEU A 121 18.03 -2.90 0.23
N SER A 122 18.20 -4.01 -0.47
CA SER A 122 19.50 -4.39 -1.02
C SER A 122 19.93 -3.55 -2.22
N GLU A 123 19.01 -2.83 -2.86
CA GLU A 123 19.31 -1.91 -3.97
C GLU A 123 19.91 -0.58 -3.50
N SER A 124 19.84 -0.21 -2.21
CA SER A 124 20.34 1.10 -1.76
C SER A 124 21.87 1.18 -1.61
N SER A 125 22.62 0.11 -1.91
CA SER A 125 24.09 0.10 -1.86
C SER A 125 24.77 0.28 -3.21
N GLU A 126 24.04 0.22 -4.34
CA GLU A 126 24.59 0.53 -5.66
C GLU A 126 23.59 1.36 -6.47
N GLU A 127 23.91 2.62 -6.73
CA GLU A 127 23.09 3.47 -7.60
C GLU A 127 22.99 2.85 -9.01
N SER A 128 21.81 2.38 -9.40
CA SER A 128 21.22 2.64 -10.71
C SER A 128 19.82 2.03 -10.83
N SER A 129 18.93 2.84 -11.40
CA SER A 129 17.55 2.57 -11.75
C SER A 129 17.43 1.50 -12.83
N SER A 130 17.43 0.24 -12.41
CA SER A 130 16.75 -0.86 -13.10
C SER A 130 16.60 -1.99 -12.08
N MET A 131 15.37 -2.33 -11.70
CA MET A 131 15.11 -3.52 -10.90
C MET A 131 15.72 -4.70 -11.65
N SER A 132 16.79 -5.28 -11.11
CA SER A 132 17.43 -6.41 -11.79
C SER A 132 16.47 -7.58 -11.75
N SER A 133 16.24 -8.25 -12.88
CA SER A 133 15.41 -9.47 -12.90
C SER A 133 15.92 -10.53 -11.91
N SER A 134 17.20 -10.47 -11.52
CA SER A 134 17.78 -11.32 -10.49
C SER A 134 17.16 -11.11 -9.10
N GLU A 135 16.90 -9.86 -8.70
CA GLU A 135 16.31 -9.55 -7.38
C GLU A 135 14.83 -9.89 -7.34
N GLU A 136 14.11 -9.64 -8.44
CA GLU A 136 12.72 -10.09 -8.59
C GLU A 136 12.63 -11.62 -8.41
N HIS A 137 13.45 -12.38 -9.13
CA HIS A 137 13.48 -13.83 -9.01
C HIS A 137 13.91 -14.33 -7.63
N ALA A 138 14.88 -13.66 -7.00
CA ALA A 138 15.32 -14.00 -5.65
C ALA A 138 14.19 -13.76 -4.63
N CYS A 139 13.50 -12.62 -4.73
CA CYS A 139 12.34 -12.29 -3.92
C CYS A 139 11.24 -13.33 -4.11
N GLN A 140 10.85 -13.62 -5.35
CA GLN A 140 9.80 -14.59 -5.67
C GLN A 140 10.11 -15.96 -5.08
N LYS A 141 11.35 -16.45 -5.24
CA LYS A 141 11.77 -17.73 -4.69
C LYS A 141 11.68 -17.77 -3.16
N LYS A 142 12.02 -16.68 -2.49
CA LYS A 142 11.90 -16.56 -1.03
C LYS A 142 10.45 -16.47 -0.58
N LEU A 143 9.61 -15.76 -1.34
CA LEU A 143 8.19 -15.61 -1.07
C LEU A 143 7.48 -16.98 -1.16
N LEU A 144 7.72 -17.73 -2.23
CA LEU A 144 7.18 -19.08 -2.40
C LEU A 144 7.59 -20.02 -1.25
N LYS A 145 8.86 -19.93 -0.81
CA LYS A 145 9.32 -20.71 0.34
C LYS A 145 8.61 -20.30 1.63
N PHE A 146 8.40 -19.00 1.85
CA PHE A 146 7.68 -18.50 3.02
C PHE A 146 6.23 -18.97 3.04
N GLU A 147 5.56 -18.96 1.89
CA GLU A 147 4.17 -19.42 1.75
C GLU A 147 4.02 -20.92 2.04
N ALA A 148 4.94 -21.74 1.52
CA ALA A 148 4.95 -23.18 1.80
C ALA A 148 5.07 -23.48 3.31
N LEU A 149 5.97 -22.77 4.01
CA LEU A 149 6.15 -22.92 5.46
C LEU A 149 4.91 -22.50 6.26
N GLN A 150 4.22 -21.44 5.85
CA GLN A 150 2.99 -21.00 6.52
C GLN A 150 1.82 -21.99 6.29
N GLN A 151 1.79 -22.68 5.15
CA GLN A 151 0.80 -23.73 4.90
C GLN A 151 1.05 -24.96 5.78
N GLU A 152 2.29 -25.43 5.88
CA GLU A 152 2.68 -26.53 6.77
C GLU A 152 2.34 -26.22 8.24
N GLU A 153 2.67 -25.02 8.73
CA GLU A 153 2.34 -24.58 10.09
C GLU A 153 0.83 -24.41 10.35
N GLY A 154 0.03 -24.21 9.30
CA GLY A 154 -1.42 -24.10 9.36
C GLY A 154 -2.12 -25.45 9.35
N GLU A 155 -1.53 -26.44 8.68
CA GLU A 155 -1.98 -27.83 8.67
C GLU A 155 -1.64 -28.55 9.98
N GLU A 156 -0.46 -28.31 10.57
CA GLU A 156 -0.09 -28.87 11.89
C GLU A 156 -0.94 -28.30 13.05
N ARG A 157 -1.59 -27.15 12.87
CA ARG A 157 -2.46 -26.51 13.87
C ARG A 157 -3.94 -26.86 13.74
N ARG A 158 -4.33 -27.70 12.78
CA ARG A 158 -5.70 -28.22 12.59
C ARG A 158 -5.86 -29.62 13.17
#